data_AF-A0A350PCF6-F1
#
_entry.id   AF-A0A350PCF6-F1
#
_cell.length_a   1.000
_cell.length_b   1.000
_cell.length_c   1.000
_cell.angle_alpha   90.00
_cell.angle_beta   90.00
_cell.angle_gamma   90.00
#
_symmetry.space_group_name_H-M   'P 1'
#
loop_
_entity.id
_entity.type
_entity.pdbx_description
1 polymer ?
#
loop_
_entity_poly.entity_id
_entity_poly.type
_entity_poly.pdbx_seq_one_letter_code
_entity_poly.pdbx_strand_id
1 'polypeptide(L)'
;MKWIICFKEAKNLGIWRIFTKHRPDFGHVFAVCYDPELNTWYKFEYATQRFTFEWLRDIEADYLVADMMFNCTCLEIDSKKNPIYLPRWLYCVSFIKHIAGINKPWILTPYQLYCELRKSGGEDIFLKPVEGD
;
A
#
# COMPACT_ATOMS: atom_id res chain seq x y z
N MET A 1 -15.21 4.48 1.20
CA MET A 1 -14.35 4.74 0.04
C MET A 1 -13.46 3.52 -0.12
N LYS A 2 -13.33 3.00 -1.34
CA LYS A 2 -12.44 1.89 -1.62
C LYS A 2 -11.01 2.42 -1.72
N TRP A 3 -10.08 1.72 -1.08
CA TRP A 3 -8.66 2.00 -1.15
C TRP A 3 -7.95 0.82 -1.76
N ILE A 4 -6.95 1.10 -2.57
CA ILE A 4 -6.03 0.11 -3.10
C ILE A 4 -4.71 0.26 -2.35
N ILE A 5 -4.32 -0.78 -1.65
CA ILE A 5 -3.05 -0.83 -0.91
C ILE A 5 -2.04 -1.57 -1.77
N CYS A 6 -0.99 -0.87 -2.16
CA CYS A 6 0.02 -1.36 -3.08
C CYS A 6 1.31 -1.68 -2.32
N PHE A 7 1.76 -2.93 -2.42
CA PHE A 7 3.02 -3.42 -1.88
C PHE A 7 4.01 -3.61 -3.01
N LYS A 8 5.24 -3.10 -2.86
CA LYS A 8 6.27 -3.26 -3.89
C LYS A 8 7.66 -3.44 -3.31
N GLU A 9 8.57 -3.87 -4.17
CA GLU A 9 9.99 -3.88 -3.86
C GLU A 9 10.51 -2.47 -3.58
N ALA A 10 11.36 -2.36 -2.56
CA ALA A 10 12.07 -1.13 -2.26
C ALA A 10 13.49 -1.42 -1.80
N LYS A 11 14.42 -0.54 -2.17
CA LYS A 11 15.83 -0.56 -1.73
C LYS A 11 15.93 -0.06 -0.29
N ASN A 12 15.42 -0.84 0.65
CA ASN A 12 15.41 -0.51 2.06
C ASN A 12 16.83 -0.38 2.63
N LEU A 13 17.02 0.64 3.49
CA LEU A 13 18.29 0.92 4.16
C LEU A 13 18.27 0.45 5.62
N GLY A 14 19.45 0.14 6.16
CA GLY A 14 19.63 -0.19 7.57
C GLY A 14 18.85 -1.43 8.02
N ILE A 15 18.22 -1.37 9.20
CA ILE A 15 17.52 -2.50 9.82
C ILE A 15 16.33 -3.00 8.97
N TRP A 16 15.72 -2.12 8.17
CA TRP A 16 14.61 -2.48 7.29
C TRP A 16 15.01 -3.47 6.20
N ARG A 17 16.27 -3.41 5.75
CA ARG A 17 16.82 -4.38 4.80
C ARG A 17 16.81 -5.79 5.36
N ILE A 18 17.05 -5.95 6.66
CA ILE A 18 17.07 -7.25 7.33
C ILE A 18 15.64 -7.81 7.41
N PHE A 19 14.68 -6.99 7.84
CA PHE A 19 13.28 -7.41 7.98
C PHE A 19 12.59 -7.75 6.66
N THR A 20 13.07 -7.21 5.54
CA THR A 20 12.46 -7.40 4.21
C THR A 20 13.26 -8.32 3.30
N LYS A 21 14.45 -8.79 3.72
CA LYS A 21 15.35 -9.64 2.92
C LYS A 21 14.68 -10.89 2.32
N HIS A 22 13.79 -11.52 3.09
CA HIS A 22 13.11 -12.76 2.67
C HIS A 22 11.79 -12.51 1.93
N ARG A 23 11.37 -11.24 1.80
CA ARG A 23 10.13 -10.79 1.16
C ARG A 23 10.39 -9.48 0.41
N PRO A 24 11.21 -9.50 -0.66
CA PRO A 24 11.64 -8.29 -1.35
C PRO A 24 10.44 -7.49 -1.90
N ASP A 25 9.39 -8.16 -2.40
CA ASP A 25 8.16 -7.55 -2.90
C ASP A 25 7.34 -6.78 -1.84
N PHE A 26 7.72 -6.90 -0.57
CA PHE A 26 7.09 -6.22 0.56
C PHE A 26 8.08 -5.25 1.22
N GLY A 27 8.88 -4.58 0.40
CA GLY A 27 9.83 -3.56 0.83
C GLY A 27 9.14 -2.26 1.25
N HIS A 28 8.09 -1.87 0.54
CA HIS A 28 7.34 -0.63 0.78
C HIS A 28 5.83 -0.83 0.58
N VAL A 29 5.04 0.11 1.10
CA VAL A 29 3.59 0.12 0.95
C VAL A 29 3.06 1.56 0.81
N PHE A 30 2.13 1.77 -0.12
CA PHE A 30 1.44 3.04 -0.33
C PHE A 30 -0.05 2.80 -0.59
N ALA A 31 -0.84 3.87 -0.57
CA ALA A 31 -2.28 3.80 -0.80
C ALA A 31 -2.68 4.60 -2.04
N VAL A 32 -3.65 4.08 -2.76
CA VAL A 32 -4.25 4.73 -3.92
C VAL A 32 -5.76 4.69 -3.79
N CYS A 33 -6.45 5.74 -4.23
CA CYS A 33 -7.89 5.69 -4.44
C CYS A 33 -8.26 6.46 -5.70
N TYR A 34 -9.39 6.11 -6.29
CA TYR A 34 -9.95 6.77 -7.45
C TYR A 34 -11.17 7.59 -7.04
N ASP A 35 -11.23 8.82 -7.53
CA ASP A 35 -12.35 9.73 -7.37
C ASP A 35 -13.15 9.80 -8.68
N PRO A 36 -14.36 9.20 -8.74
CA PRO A 36 -15.15 9.15 -9.96
C PRO A 36 -15.78 10.49 -10.32
N GLU A 37 -15.99 11.40 -9.36
CA GLU A 37 -16.58 12.72 -9.63
C GLU A 37 -15.57 13.62 -10.32
N LEU A 38 -14.30 13.53 -9.89
CA LEU A 38 -13.21 14.32 -10.43
C LEU A 38 -12.42 13.61 -11.53
N ASN A 39 -12.76 12.35 -11.86
CA ASN A 39 -12.02 11.49 -12.80
C ASN A 39 -10.51 11.53 -12.52
N THR A 40 -10.13 11.30 -11.25
CA THR A 40 -8.74 11.51 -10.78
C THR A 40 -8.30 10.36 -9.88
N TRP A 41 -7.05 9.95 -10.04
CA TRP A 41 -6.38 9.05 -9.11
C TRP A 41 -5.60 9.85 -8.06
N TYR A 42 -5.73 9.43 -6.81
CA TYR A 42 -4.97 9.96 -5.70
C TYR A 42 -3.97 8.93 -5.21
N LYS A 43 -2.68 9.28 -5.22
CA LYS A 43 -1.61 8.45 -4.67
C LYS A 43 -1.10 9.07 -3.38
N PHE A 44 -1.05 8.27 -2.32
CA PHE A 44 -0.56 8.65 -1.00
C PHE A 44 0.62 7.77 -0.61
N GLU A 45 1.79 8.39 -0.50
CA GLU A 45 3.03 7.69 -0.18
C GLU A 45 3.69 8.32 1.05
N TYR A 46 3.99 7.50 2.05
CA TYR A 46 4.68 7.95 3.26
C TYR A 46 5.98 7.15 3.42
N ALA A 47 7.11 7.82 3.19
CA ALA A 47 8.45 7.30 3.40
C ALA A 47 9.12 8.00 4.60
N THR A 48 10.23 7.44 5.09
CA THR A 48 10.97 7.92 6.28
C THR A 48 11.26 9.42 6.30
N GLN A 49 11.46 10.04 5.13
CA GLN A 49 11.84 11.45 5.02
C GLN A 49 10.84 12.30 4.24
N ARG A 50 9.76 11.70 3.74
CA ARG A 50 8.85 12.39 2.84
C ARG A 50 7.44 11.82 2.91
N PHE A 51 6.48 12.72 2.96
CA PHE A 51 5.10 12.42 2.60
C PHE A 51 4.84 13.03 1.22
N THR A 52 4.32 12.21 0.31
CA THR A 52 3.96 12.62 -1.05
C THR A 52 2.48 12.33 -1.26
N PHE A 53 1.78 13.32 -1.79
CA PHE A 53 0.39 13.23 -2.19
C PHE A 53 0.28 13.77 -3.62
N GLU A 54 -0.21 12.93 -4.53
CA GLU A 54 -0.21 13.20 -5.97
C GLU A 54 -1.62 13.07 -6.54
N TRP A 55 -1.99 13.98 -7.43
CA TRP A 55 -3.27 14.00 -8.15
C TRP A 55 -2.95 13.68 -9.59
N LEU A 56 -3.38 12.51 -10.04
CA LEU A 56 -2.92 11.90 -11.28
C LEU A 56 -4.10 11.72 -12.22
N ARG A 57 -3.96 12.19 -13.46
CA ARG A 57 -4.93 12.10 -14.56
C ARG A 57 -4.21 11.65 -15.82
N ASP A 58 -4.98 11.32 -16.85
CA ASP A 58 -4.47 11.07 -18.20
C ASP A 58 -3.24 10.13 -18.19
N ILE A 59 -2.13 10.57 -18.78
CA ILE A 59 -0.92 9.74 -18.93
C ILE A 59 -0.27 9.39 -17.58
N GLU A 60 -0.33 10.28 -16.58
CA GLU A 60 0.20 9.99 -15.25
C GLU A 60 -0.63 8.94 -14.51
N ALA A 61 -1.95 8.93 -14.73
CA ALA A 61 -2.83 7.88 -14.24
C ALA A 61 -2.53 6.54 -14.93
N ASP A 62 -2.27 6.54 -16.24
CA ASP A 62 -1.89 5.33 -16.98
C ASP A 62 -0.58 4.74 -16.43
N TYR A 63 0.42 5.58 -16.15
CA TYR A 63 1.67 5.14 -15.54
C TYR A 63 1.48 4.58 -14.12
N LEU A 64 0.60 5.18 -13.32
CA LEU A 64 0.26 4.65 -12.01
C LEU A 64 -0.36 3.24 -12.12
N VAL A 65 -1.36 3.08 -12.99
CA VAL A 65 -2.04 1.79 -13.19
C VAL A 65 -1.06 0.74 -13.70
N ALA A 66 -0.18 1.09 -14.64
CA ALA A 66 0.87 0.19 -15.12
C ALA A 66 1.82 -0.24 -13.99
N ASP A 67 2.30 0.69 -13.14
CA ASP A 67 3.16 0.34 -12.00
C ASP A 67 2.44 -0.57 -11.00
N MET A 68 1.14 -0.34 -10.78
CA MET A 68 0.32 -1.19 -9.93
C MET A 68 0.16 -2.60 -10.50
N MET A 69 -0.06 -2.74 -11.81
CA MET A 69 -0.22 -4.04 -12.47
C MET A 69 1.07 -4.86 -12.51
N PHE A 70 2.20 -4.23 -12.84
CA PHE A 70 3.43 -4.94 -13.14
C PHE A 70 4.39 -5.03 -11.96
N ASN A 71 4.40 -4.03 -11.08
CA ASN A 71 5.42 -3.91 -10.04
C ASN A 71 4.87 -4.02 -8.61
N CYS A 72 3.56 -4.15 -8.44
CA CYS A 72 2.93 -4.19 -7.12
C CYS A 72 2.13 -5.47 -6.88
N THR A 73 2.00 -5.83 -5.61
CA THR A 73 0.89 -6.63 -5.10
C THR A 73 -0.17 -5.65 -4.60
N CYS A 74 -1.39 -5.70 -5.13
CA CYS A 74 -2.44 -4.72 -4.82
C CYS A 74 -3.64 -5.38 -4.14
N LEU A 75 -4.05 -4.83 -2.99
CA LEU A 75 -5.27 -5.22 -2.29
C LEU A 75 -6.30 -4.10 -2.30
N GLU A 76 -7.52 -4.41 -2.72
CA GLU A 76 -8.67 -3.54 -2.49
C GLU A 76 -9.19 -3.75 -1.07
N ILE A 77 -9.45 -2.65 -0.35
CA ILE A 77 -10.02 -2.66 0.97
C ILE A 77 -11.09 -1.57 1.12
N ASP A 78 -12.05 -1.81 2.00
CA ASP A 78 -12.97 -0.77 2.45
C ASP A 78 -12.35 0.06 3.59
N SER A 79 -12.40 1.39 3.44
CA SER A 79 -12.00 2.31 4.50
C SER A 79 -12.86 2.12 5.75
N LYS A 80 -12.23 2.01 6.93
CA LYS A 80 -12.95 2.08 8.21
C LYS A 80 -13.01 3.52 8.72
N LYS A 81 -14.16 3.93 9.24
CA LYS A 81 -14.43 5.33 9.67
C LYS A 81 -13.67 5.76 10.93
N ASN A 82 -13.02 4.85 11.65
CA ASN A 82 -12.44 5.16 12.95
C ASN A 82 -10.93 5.43 12.81
N PRO A 83 -10.50 6.70 12.83
CA PRO A 83 -9.08 7.02 12.79
C PRO A 83 -8.39 6.49 14.05
N ILE A 84 -7.21 5.92 13.89
CA ILE A 84 -6.39 5.48 15.02
C ILE A 84 -5.33 6.54 15.29
N TYR A 85 -5.33 7.06 16.52
CA TYR A 85 -4.37 8.02 17.06
C TYR A 85 -3.38 7.32 17.99
N LEU A 86 -2.30 6.75 17.45
CA LEU A 86 -1.17 6.25 18.25
C LEU A 86 0.17 6.54 17.54
N PRO A 87 1.27 6.77 18.28
CA PRO A 87 2.51 7.31 17.73
C PRO A 87 3.14 6.35 16.71
N ARG A 88 3.41 6.89 15.52
CA ARG A 88 3.75 6.15 14.30
C ARG A 88 5.26 6.02 14.14
N TRP A 89 5.88 5.10 14.86
CA TRP A 89 7.32 4.83 14.71
C TRP A 89 7.69 4.10 13.41
N LEU A 90 6.74 3.93 12.48
CA LEU A 90 6.90 3.21 11.21
C LEU A 90 6.12 3.88 10.07
N TYR A 91 6.84 4.51 9.16
CA TYR A 91 6.34 5.52 8.23
C TYR A 91 5.24 5.03 7.27
N CYS A 92 5.51 4.05 6.42
CA CYS A 92 4.53 3.54 5.46
C CYS A 92 3.46 2.66 6.12
N VAL A 93 3.86 1.67 6.93
CA VAL A 93 2.94 0.71 7.57
C VAL A 93 1.96 1.42 8.52
N SER A 94 2.43 2.36 9.34
CA SER A 94 1.53 3.07 10.26
C SER A 94 0.58 4.01 9.53
N PHE A 95 0.98 4.57 8.38
CA PHE A 95 0.09 5.36 7.55
C PHE A 95 -1.05 4.50 6.99
N ILE A 96 -0.74 3.33 6.43
CA ILE A 96 -1.78 2.43 5.91
C ILE A 96 -2.65 1.86 7.04
N LYS A 97 -2.08 1.53 8.20
CA LYS A 97 -2.87 1.13 9.37
C LYS A 97 -3.89 2.18 9.78
N HIS A 98 -3.55 3.47 9.64
CA HIS A 98 -4.48 4.56 9.89
C HIS A 98 -5.63 4.59 8.87
N ILE A 99 -5.32 4.44 7.57
CA ILE A 99 -6.34 4.35 6.50
C ILE A 99 -7.26 3.14 6.71
N ALA A 100 -6.67 1.98 7.03
CA ALA A 100 -7.38 0.72 7.18
C ALA A 100 -8.07 0.52 8.56
N GLY A 101 -7.86 1.44 9.51
CA GLY A 101 -8.39 1.31 10.87
C GLY A 101 -7.84 0.09 11.63
N ILE A 102 -6.55 -0.24 11.47
CA ILE A 102 -5.88 -1.37 12.12
C ILE A 102 -5.13 -0.94 13.37
N ASN A 103 -5.64 -1.31 14.55
CA ASN A 103 -5.03 -0.98 15.85
C ASN A 103 -4.20 -2.14 16.45
N LYS A 104 -3.32 -2.73 15.64
CA LYS A 104 -2.49 -3.88 16.04
C LYS A 104 -1.01 -3.48 16.13
N PRO A 105 -0.44 -3.26 17.33
CA PRO A 105 0.91 -2.73 17.48
C PRO A 105 2.01 -3.69 16.97
N TRP A 106 1.75 -5.00 16.92
CA TRP A 106 2.70 -6.00 16.41
C TRP A 106 2.84 -6.05 14.88
N ILE A 107 2.03 -5.28 14.15
CA ILE A 107 2.14 -5.16 12.69
C ILE A 107 3.13 -4.04 12.38
N LEU A 108 4.36 -4.45 12.08
CA LEU A 108 5.52 -3.57 11.90
C LEU A 108 6.07 -3.61 10.46
N THR A 109 5.84 -4.69 9.72
CA THR A 109 6.34 -4.83 8.35
C THR A 109 5.22 -4.76 7.30
N PRO A 110 5.53 -4.35 6.05
CA PRO A 110 4.53 -4.37 4.97
C PRO A 110 3.94 -5.77 4.74
N TYR A 111 4.73 -6.82 4.88
CA TYR A 111 4.21 -8.20 4.76
C TYR A 111 3.21 -8.56 5.86
N GLN A 112 3.48 -8.21 7.13
CA GLN A 112 2.52 -8.44 8.21
C GLN A 112 1.22 -7.67 7.98
N LEU A 113 1.32 -6.44 7.45
CA LEU A 113 0.17 -5.63 7.08
C LEU A 113 -0.63 -6.28 5.95
N TYR A 114 0.03 -6.74 4.89
CA TYR A 114 -0.60 -7.49 3.80
C TYR A 114 -1.41 -8.69 4.33
N CYS A 115 -0.80 -9.52 5.18
CA CYS A 115 -1.49 -10.66 5.77
C CYS A 115 -2.72 -10.24 6.61
N GLU A 116 -2.64 -9.13 7.33
CA GLU A 116 -3.76 -8.63 8.14
C GLU A 116 -4.89 -8.10 7.26
N LEU A 117 -4.57 -7.38 6.19
CA LEU A 117 -5.57 -6.86 5.25
C LEU A 117 -6.30 -8.00 4.54
N ARG A 118 -5.57 -9.03 4.07
CA ARG A 118 -6.16 -10.27 3.53
C ARG A 118 -7.12 -10.94 4.52
N LYS A 119 -6.69 -11.11 5.77
CA LYS A 119 -7.54 -11.69 6.84
C LYS A 119 -8.78 -10.86 7.11
N SER A 120 -8.72 -9.55 6.87
CA SER A 120 -9.84 -8.62 7.06
C SER A 120 -10.76 -8.52 5.84
N GLY A 121 -10.56 -9.36 4.81
CA GLY A 121 -11.38 -9.38 3.60
C GLY A 121 -10.81 -8.57 2.43
N GLY A 122 -9.53 -8.18 2.46
CA GLY A 122 -8.89 -7.51 1.32
C GLY A 122 -8.75 -8.43 0.11
N GLU A 123 -9.13 -7.93 -1.06
CA GLU A 123 -9.19 -8.70 -2.32
C GLU A 123 -8.04 -8.31 -3.26
N ASP A 124 -7.46 -9.29 -3.95
CA ASP A 124 -6.40 -9.03 -4.92
C ASP A 124 -7.01 -8.40 -6.19
N ILE A 125 -6.44 -7.28 -6.65
CA ILE A 125 -6.98 -6.54 -7.81
C ILE A 125 -6.35 -7.00 -9.12
N PHE A 126 -5.07 -7.39 -9.08
CA PHE A 126 -4.35 -7.91 -10.23
C PHE A 126 -3.91 -9.33 -9.92
N LEU A 127 -4.47 -10.29 -10.66
CA LEU A 127 -3.95 -11.64 -10.68
C LEU A 127 -2.72 -11.64 -11.58
N LYS A 128 -1.54 -11.92 -11.02
CA LYS A 128 -0.37 -12.18 -11.87
C LYS A 128 -0.67 -13.44 -12.69
N PRO A 129 -0.47 -13.42 -14.01
CA PRO A 129 -0.62 -14.62 -14.82
C PRO A 129 0.29 -15.71 -14.23
N VAL A 130 -0.26 -16.91 -14.08
CA VAL A 130 0.53 -18.08 -13.71
C VAL A 130 1.48 -18.33 -14.88
N GLU A 131 2.79 -18.31 -14.65
CA GLU A 131 3.74 -18.73 -15.68
C GLU A 131 3.47 -20.20 -16.02
N GLY A 132 2.85 -20.47 -17.17
CA GLY A 132 2.68 -21.84 -17.67
C GLY A 132 1.44 -22.22 -18.48
N ASP A 133 0.78 -21.29 -19.19
CA ASP A 133 -0.20 -21.64 -20.25
C ASP A 133 0.41 -21.45 -21.66
#